data_AF-A0A5N3PIX2-F1
#
_entry.id   AF-A0A5N3PIX2-F1
#
_cell.length_a   1.000
_cell.length_b   1.000
_cell.length_c   1.000
_cell.angle_alpha   90.00
_cell.angle_beta   90.00
_cell.angle_gamma   90.00
#
_symmetry.space_group_name_H-M   'P 1'
#
loop_
_entity.id
_entity.type
_entity.pdbx_description
1 polymer ?
#
loop_
_entity_poly.entity_id
_entity_poly.type
_entity_poly.pdbx_seq_one_letter_code
_entity_poly.pdbx_strand_id
1 'polypeptide(L)'
;MWSRMLWTRQEESICMEIISEAGAFARYAASRLRHEHFTLLDVGCSGGIDAAWRVFGEKLQAVGFDPNIEEVERLNSVETAPHVRYEAGFVGVPDADPIVLKRGGKSYFGRNPWGRLAVARTIQITAKQTAAATSQEKTAVNAWQQTKLAEDRHIHLPAYIKENNLKSVDFVKIDIDGGDFDVLQSLSGVFTDQQVLGAGLEVNFFGSDDPTEHTFHNTDRFMRAHGFALAALTTRPYAMAALPQRYALPIPAQSTRGIPFQGDALYVRDLDERYGSEKLLKLSVLFSLAGLQDCAADVLVTCRSTINWLIDVDQALDLLAAETEIGREHGLNYRQMMEEFERDSRLFYTV
;
A
#
# COMPACT_ATOMS: atom_id res chain seq x y z
N MET A 1 34.47 -10.86 21.42
CA MET A 1 35.16 -10.19 20.30
C MET A 1 34.44 -10.53 18.99
N TRP A 2 33.14 -10.24 18.92
CA TRP A 2 32.32 -10.32 17.71
C TRP A 2 31.55 -9.01 17.68
N SER A 3 32.24 -7.97 17.23
CA SER A 3 31.74 -6.61 17.06
C SER A 3 32.02 -6.26 15.60
N ARG A 4 31.04 -5.65 14.94
CA ARG A 4 31.08 -5.06 13.59
C ARG A 4 31.28 -6.03 12.41
N MET A 5 30.17 -6.35 11.75
CA MET A 5 29.99 -6.74 10.33
C MET A 5 28.63 -7.46 10.30
N LEU A 6 27.52 -6.95 9.77
CA LEU A 6 27.27 -6.20 8.55
C LEU A 6 25.98 -5.36 8.79
N TRP A 7 26.13 -4.04 8.95
CA TRP A 7 25.05 -3.10 8.65
C TRP A 7 25.34 -2.58 7.26
N THR A 8 24.80 -3.27 6.26
CA THR A 8 24.86 -2.86 4.86
C THR A 8 23.49 -3.05 4.25
N ARG A 9 22.78 -1.92 4.11
CA ARG A 9 21.68 -1.63 3.19
C ARG A 9 20.83 -2.84 2.78
N GLN A 10 19.75 -3.04 3.51
CA GLN A 10 18.45 -3.31 2.92
C GLN A 10 17.42 -2.67 3.86
N GLU A 11 17.19 -1.37 3.64
CA GLU A 11 15.93 -0.71 3.97
C GLU A 11 14.88 -1.35 3.05
N GLU A 12 14.47 -2.57 3.35
CA GLU A 12 13.39 -3.25 2.63
C GLU A 12 12.06 -2.71 3.15
N SER A 13 11.62 -1.67 2.45
CA SER A 13 10.27 -1.18 2.22
C SER A 13 9.24 -1.32 3.34
N ILE A 14 8.84 -0.16 3.87
CA ILE A 14 7.71 0.06 4.77
C ILE A 14 6.42 0.22 3.92
N CYS A 15 6.39 -0.43 2.75
CA CYS A 15 5.24 -0.41 1.86
C CYS A 15 4.50 -1.75 1.88
N MET A 16 3.27 -1.72 1.34
CA MET A 16 2.75 -2.89 0.65
C MET A 16 3.81 -3.38 -0.32
N GLU A 17 4.09 -4.69 -0.38
CA GLU A 17 5.08 -5.29 -1.29
C GLU A 17 4.84 -4.97 -2.78
N ILE A 18 3.68 -4.37 -3.09
CA ILE A 18 3.17 -4.06 -4.42
C ILE A 18 3.71 -2.74 -4.99
N ILE A 19 3.99 -1.73 -4.17
CA ILE A 19 4.39 -0.42 -4.69
C ILE A 19 5.91 -0.36 -4.82
N SER A 20 6.38 -0.15 -6.04
CA SER A 20 7.80 -0.11 -6.36
C SER A 20 8.40 1.28 -6.20
N GLU A 21 9.73 1.33 -6.16
CA GLU A 21 10.46 2.59 -6.28
C GLU A 21 10.05 3.32 -7.58
N ALA A 22 9.97 4.65 -7.52
CA ALA A 22 9.53 5.45 -8.64
C ALA A 22 10.45 5.31 -9.86
N GLY A 23 9.85 5.06 -11.02
CA GLY A 23 10.51 5.09 -12.32
C GLY A 23 10.86 6.50 -12.81
N ALA A 24 11.53 6.58 -13.96
CA ALA A 24 11.79 7.83 -14.66
C ALA A 24 10.49 8.49 -15.13
N PHE A 25 9.51 7.71 -15.59
CA PHE A 25 8.19 8.22 -15.94
C PHE A 25 7.49 8.82 -14.71
N ALA A 26 7.40 8.08 -13.60
CA ALA A 26 6.72 8.55 -12.39
C ALA A 26 7.30 9.89 -11.89
N ARG A 27 8.63 10.01 -11.85
CA ARG A 27 9.32 11.28 -11.53
C ARG A 27 8.99 12.40 -12.51
N TYR A 28 9.01 12.10 -13.80
CA TYR A 28 8.70 13.07 -14.85
C TYR A 28 7.26 13.58 -14.72
N ALA A 29 6.29 12.67 -14.66
CA ALA A 29 4.87 12.99 -14.55
C ALA A 29 4.53 13.72 -13.25
N ALA A 30 5.02 13.26 -12.10
CA ALA A 30 4.80 13.94 -10.82
C ALA A 30 5.35 15.38 -10.82
N SER A 31 6.50 15.62 -11.46
CA SER A 31 7.08 16.98 -11.58
C SER A 31 6.26 17.95 -12.43
N ARG A 32 5.24 17.47 -13.18
CA ARG A 32 4.38 18.31 -14.02
C ARG A 32 3.08 18.74 -13.34
N LEU A 33 2.78 18.23 -12.15
CA LEU A 33 1.65 18.71 -11.35
C LEU A 33 1.84 20.20 -10.99
N ARG A 34 0.79 21.01 -11.18
CA ARG A 34 0.89 22.47 -11.02
C ARG A 34 0.15 22.94 -9.79
N HIS A 35 -1.10 22.51 -9.64
CA HIS A 35 -2.02 23.05 -8.64
C HIS A 35 -2.44 22.02 -7.61
N GLU A 36 -2.66 20.78 -8.02
CA GLU A 36 -3.15 19.74 -7.14
C GLU A 36 -2.01 19.09 -6.34
N HIS A 37 -2.31 18.70 -5.10
CA HIS A 37 -1.47 17.79 -4.33
C HIS A 37 -1.90 16.36 -4.63
N PHE A 38 -0.96 15.41 -4.54
CA PHE A 38 -1.27 14.01 -4.33
C PHE A 38 -1.56 13.80 -2.84
N THR A 39 -2.81 13.53 -2.50
CA THR A 39 -3.25 13.39 -1.10
C THR A 39 -3.28 11.93 -0.66
N LEU A 40 -2.43 11.57 0.29
CA LEU A 40 -2.29 10.23 0.87
C LEU A 40 -2.79 10.19 2.32
N LEU A 41 -3.64 9.20 2.62
CA LEU A 41 -3.93 8.79 4.00
C LEU A 41 -3.26 7.44 4.24
N ASP A 42 -2.36 7.37 5.22
CA ASP A 42 -1.59 6.16 5.53
C ASP A 42 -1.93 5.70 6.95
N VAL A 43 -2.75 4.66 7.06
CA VAL A 43 -3.23 4.12 8.33
C VAL A 43 -2.36 2.92 8.72
N GLY A 44 -1.68 3.00 9.86
CA GLY A 44 -0.60 2.09 10.22
C GLY A 44 0.72 2.53 9.60
N CYS A 45 1.11 3.79 9.84
CA CYS A 45 2.24 4.44 9.17
C CYS A 45 3.58 4.29 9.90
N SER A 46 3.69 3.32 10.81
CA SER A 46 4.91 3.09 11.57
C SER A 46 6.14 2.93 10.66
N GLY A 47 7.24 3.57 11.02
CA GLY A 47 8.42 3.68 10.16
C GLY A 47 8.39 4.86 9.18
N GLY A 48 7.22 5.47 8.96
CA GLY A 48 7.03 6.68 8.16
C GLY A 48 6.39 6.44 6.79
N ILE A 49 6.06 7.53 6.09
CA ILE A 49 5.51 7.44 4.72
C ILE A 49 6.56 6.87 3.77
N ASP A 50 6.16 5.81 3.04
CA ASP A 50 7.04 5.10 2.11
C ASP A 50 7.69 6.00 1.05
N ALA A 51 8.93 5.64 0.67
CA ALA A 51 9.75 6.40 -0.27
C ALA A 51 9.12 6.53 -1.67
N ALA A 52 8.32 5.57 -2.12
CA ALA A 52 7.65 5.63 -3.42
C ALA A 52 6.76 6.88 -3.54
N TRP A 53 6.03 7.24 -2.49
CA TRP A 53 5.16 8.42 -2.45
C TRP A 53 5.92 9.74 -2.51
N ARG A 54 7.21 9.74 -2.12
CA ARG A 54 8.06 10.93 -2.15
C ARG A 54 8.35 11.42 -3.57
N VAL A 55 8.03 10.63 -4.60
CA VAL A 55 8.08 11.05 -6.02
C VAL A 55 7.29 12.34 -6.29
N PHE A 56 6.22 12.60 -5.52
CA PHE A 56 5.41 13.80 -5.66
C PHE A 56 6.05 15.05 -5.06
N GLY A 57 7.17 14.94 -4.34
CA GLY A 57 7.92 16.08 -3.81
C GLY A 57 7.04 17.04 -3.01
N GLU A 58 7.10 18.34 -3.33
CA GLU A 58 6.27 19.38 -2.69
C GLU A 58 4.76 19.19 -2.95
N LYS A 59 4.37 18.39 -3.95
CA LYS A 59 2.98 18.06 -4.23
C LYS A 59 2.47 16.88 -3.41
N LEU A 60 3.29 16.23 -2.59
CA LEU A 60 2.81 15.22 -1.66
C LEU A 60 2.14 15.90 -0.45
N GLN A 61 0.85 15.63 -0.25
CA GLN A 61 0.15 15.93 1.00
C GLN A 61 -0.19 14.62 1.69
N ALA A 62 0.46 14.28 2.80
CA ALA A 62 0.24 12.99 3.46
C ALA A 62 -0.07 13.14 4.94
N VAL A 63 -0.99 12.30 5.42
CA VAL A 63 -1.23 12.12 6.85
C VAL A 63 -1.03 10.66 7.18
N GLY A 64 0.00 10.37 7.99
CA GLY A 64 0.22 9.07 8.59
C GLY A 64 -0.50 8.96 9.94
N PHE A 65 -1.13 7.82 10.22
CA PHE A 65 -1.77 7.53 11.48
C PHE A 65 -1.15 6.29 12.13
N ASP A 66 -0.82 6.40 13.41
CA ASP A 66 -0.32 5.28 14.19
C ASP A 66 -0.69 5.46 15.68
N PRO A 67 -1.11 4.43 16.41
CA PRO A 67 -1.39 4.58 17.84
C PRO A 67 -0.14 4.79 18.71
N ASN A 68 1.06 4.47 18.22
CA ASN A 68 2.31 4.62 18.96
C ASN A 68 2.76 6.09 19.03
N ILE A 69 2.59 6.70 20.21
CA ILE A 69 2.87 8.12 20.43
C ILE A 69 4.36 8.44 20.19
N GLU A 70 5.26 7.61 20.73
CA GLU A 70 6.71 7.85 20.64
C GLU A 70 7.19 7.78 19.19
N GLU A 71 6.64 6.85 18.40
CA GLU A 71 6.97 6.73 17.00
C GLU A 71 6.45 7.92 16.19
N VAL A 72 5.20 8.34 16.42
CA VAL A 72 4.64 9.53 15.78
C VAL A 72 5.42 10.80 16.13
N GLU A 73 5.80 10.97 17.39
CA GLU A 73 6.64 12.10 17.82
C GLU A 73 8.01 12.06 17.13
N ARG A 74 8.64 10.88 17.05
CA ARG A 74 9.91 10.68 16.34
C ARG A 74 9.75 11.05 14.86
N LEU A 75 8.73 10.53 14.18
CA LEU A 75 8.47 10.77 12.76
C LEU A 75 8.25 12.26 12.48
N ASN A 76 7.41 12.94 13.26
CA ASN A 76 7.22 14.39 13.13
C ASN A 76 8.50 15.20 13.41
N SER A 77 9.42 14.71 14.24
CA SER A 77 10.68 15.41 14.54
C SER A 77 11.70 15.35 13.40
N VAL A 78 11.61 14.34 12.53
CA VAL A 78 12.54 14.13 11.40
C VAL A 78 11.93 14.44 10.03
N GLU A 79 10.60 14.59 9.96
CA GLU A 79 9.90 14.92 8.72
C GLU A 79 10.26 16.33 8.25
N THR A 80 10.59 16.43 6.96
CA THR A 80 11.00 17.71 6.36
C THR A 80 10.03 18.19 5.28
N ALA A 81 9.15 17.33 4.78
CA ALA A 81 8.18 17.72 3.76
C ALA A 81 7.05 18.57 4.39
N PRO A 82 6.73 19.74 3.82
CA PRO A 82 5.86 20.75 4.46
C PRO A 82 4.40 20.30 4.61
N HIS A 83 3.97 19.32 3.84
CA HIS A 83 2.60 18.82 3.78
C HIS A 83 2.47 17.36 4.21
N VAL A 84 3.52 16.81 4.84
CA VAL A 84 3.52 15.47 5.44
C VAL A 84 3.52 15.63 6.95
N ARG A 85 2.62 14.92 7.62
CA ARG A 85 2.55 14.88 9.08
C ARG A 85 2.06 13.53 9.58
N TYR A 86 2.31 13.26 10.85
CA TYR A 86 1.91 12.03 11.51
C TYR A 86 1.02 12.34 12.72
N GLU A 87 -0.03 11.56 12.92
CA GLU A 87 -1.00 11.76 13.99
C GLU A 87 -1.16 10.50 14.83
N ALA A 88 -0.97 10.67 16.14
CA ALA A 88 -1.13 9.59 17.09
C ALA A 88 -2.61 9.29 17.33
N GLY A 89 -3.05 8.07 17.11
CA GLY A 89 -4.44 7.65 17.37
C GLY A 89 -4.81 6.32 16.72
N PHE A 90 -5.79 5.64 17.31
CA PHE A 90 -6.38 4.44 16.74
C PHE A 90 -7.37 4.83 15.64
N VAL A 91 -7.05 4.51 14.39
CA VAL A 91 -8.01 4.64 13.30
C VAL A 91 -9.00 3.49 13.38
N GLY A 92 -10.29 3.81 13.34
CA GLY A 92 -11.34 2.82 13.50
C GLY A 92 -12.72 3.38 13.14
N VAL A 93 -13.74 2.64 13.51
CA VAL A 93 -15.15 2.98 13.29
C VAL A 93 -15.85 3.12 14.65
N PRO A 94 -16.79 4.07 14.83
CA PRO A 94 -17.50 4.21 16.10
C PRO A 94 -18.25 2.93 16.50
N ASP A 95 -18.33 2.62 17.80
CA ASP A 95 -18.99 1.40 18.31
C ASP A 95 -20.47 1.30 17.90
N ALA A 96 -21.14 2.45 17.74
CA ALA A 96 -22.55 2.53 17.34
C ALA A 96 -22.76 2.46 15.83
N ASP A 97 -21.70 2.36 15.03
CA ASP A 97 -21.79 2.33 13.57
C ASP A 97 -22.43 1.01 13.07
N PRO A 98 -23.28 1.04 12.03
CA PRO A 98 -23.87 -0.16 11.44
C PRO A 98 -22.85 -1.25 11.08
N ILE A 99 -21.61 -0.91 10.71
CA ILE A 99 -20.54 -1.87 10.41
C ILE A 99 -20.21 -2.71 11.65
N VAL A 100 -19.95 -2.04 12.78
CA VAL A 100 -19.60 -2.68 14.06
C VAL A 100 -20.80 -3.48 14.60
N LEU A 101 -21.99 -2.89 14.55
CA LEU A 101 -23.23 -3.54 14.99
C LEU A 101 -23.53 -4.81 14.18
N LYS A 102 -23.25 -4.81 12.87
CA LYS A 102 -23.43 -5.97 12.00
C LYS A 102 -22.45 -7.10 12.32
N ARG A 103 -21.18 -6.79 12.65
CA ARG A 103 -20.23 -7.81 13.13
C ARG A 103 -20.68 -8.41 14.47
N GLY A 104 -21.29 -7.60 15.34
CA GLY A 104 -21.91 -8.08 16.57
C GLY A 104 -20.94 -8.77 17.53
N GLY A 105 -19.71 -8.24 17.65
CA GLY A 105 -18.67 -8.76 18.54
C GLY A 105 -17.97 -10.03 18.07
N LYS A 106 -18.27 -10.54 16.86
CA LYS A 106 -17.49 -11.61 16.23
C LYS A 106 -16.04 -11.17 16.02
N SER A 107 -15.13 -12.13 15.87
CA SER A 107 -13.74 -11.85 15.55
C SER A 107 -13.59 -11.35 14.11
N TYR A 108 -12.64 -10.45 13.87
CA TYR A 108 -12.18 -10.09 12.51
C TYR A 108 -11.56 -11.29 11.77
N PHE A 109 -11.08 -12.30 12.51
CA PHE A 109 -10.20 -13.35 12.03
C PHE A 109 -10.81 -14.75 12.22
N GLY A 110 -11.94 -15.01 11.56
CA GLY A 110 -12.56 -16.33 11.61
C GLY A 110 -11.60 -17.43 11.14
N ARG A 111 -11.64 -18.59 11.81
CA ARG A 111 -10.82 -19.77 11.47
C ARG A 111 -9.31 -19.50 11.36
N ASN A 112 -8.78 -18.48 12.05
CA ASN A 112 -7.37 -18.11 12.00
C ASN A 112 -6.44 -19.28 12.41
N PRO A 113 -5.58 -19.80 11.50
CA PRO A 113 -4.69 -20.92 11.79
C PRO A 113 -3.41 -20.52 12.54
N TRP A 114 -3.22 -19.26 12.97
CA TRP A 114 -1.99 -18.73 13.57
C TRP A 114 -1.33 -19.66 14.58
N GLY A 115 -2.10 -20.19 15.54
CA GLY A 115 -1.57 -21.08 16.58
C GLY A 115 -0.96 -22.40 16.07
N ARG A 116 -1.16 -22.75 14.81
CA ARG A 116 -0.62 -23.95 14.15
C ARG A 116 0.57 -23.64 13.24
N LEU A 117 0.92 -22.38 13.04
CA LEU A 117 2.00 -21.95 12.15
C LEU A 117 3.37 -22.10 12.81
N ALA A 118 4.39 -22.32 11.99
CA ALA A 118 5.78 -22.41 12.43
C ALA A 118 6.24 -21.11 13.12
N VAL A 119 5.83 -19.95 12.61
CA VAL A 119 6.12 -18.64 13.22
C VAL A 119 5.63 -18.54 14.66
N ALA A 120 4.38 -18.93 14.93
CA ALA A 120 3.82 -18.93 16.27
C ALA A 120 4.59 -19.88 17.20
N ARG A 121 5.03 -21.04 16.68
CA ARG A 121 5.87 -21.97 17.44
C ARG A 121 7.27 -21.39 17.70
N THR A 122 7.88 -20.71 16.74
CA THR A 122 9.17 -20.05 16.94
C THR A 122 9.07 -18.95 17.99
N ILE A 123 8.04 -18.10 17.94
CA ILE A 123 7.78 -17.07 18.97
C ILE A 123 7.72 -17.71 20.37
N GLN A 124 7.04 -18.85 20.52
CA GLN A 124 7.00 -19.58 21.80
C GLN A 124 8.37 -20.10 22.24
N ILE A 125 9.19 -20.61 21.30
CA ILE A 125 10.54 -21.12 21.60
C ILE A 125 11.46 -19.98 22.06
N THR A 126 11.39 -18.82 21.39
CA THR A 126 12.27 -17.68 21.64
C THR A 126 11.77 -16.74 22.74
N ALA A 127 10.54 -16.92 23.24
CA ALA A 127 9.90 -16.03 24.21
C ALA A 127 10.79 -15.68 25.44
N LYS A 128 11.56 -16.64 25.96
CA LYS A 128 12.48 -16.42 27.09
C LYS A 128 13.68 -15.52 26.74
N GLN A 129 14.15 -15.56 25.50
CA GLN A 129 15.26 -14.74 25.01
C GLN A 129 14.78 -13.33 24.66
N THR A 130 13.60 -13.22 24.04
CA THR A 130 12.97 -11.93 23.68
C THR A 130 12.58 -11.10 24.92
N ALA A 131 12.19 -11.75 26.02
CA ALA A 131 11.89 -11.06 27.28
C ALA A 131 13.11 -10.31 27.89
N ALA A 132 14.33 -10.68 27.50
CA ALA A 132 15.58 -10.07 27.97
C ALA A 132 16.14 -8.96 27.03
N ALA A 133 15.49 -8.69 25.89
CA ALA A 133 15.92 -7.69 24.92
C ALA A 133 15.50 -6.25 25.32
N THR A 134 16.21 -5.25 24.80
CA THR A 134 15.96 -3.81 25.05
C THR A 134 14.74 -3.29 24.25
N SER A 135 14.18 -2.14 24.63
CA SER A 135 12.98 -1.56 23.99
C SER A 135 13.17 -1.25 22.49
N GLN A 136 14.37 -0.82 22.07
CA GLN A 136 14.69 -0.60 20.65
C GLN A 136 14.77 -1.90 19.85
N GLU A 137 15.22 -2.99 20.47
CA GLU A 137 15.21 -4.31 19.84
C GLU A 137 13.79 -4.87 19.75
N LYS A 138 12.90 -4.54 20.68
CA LYS A 138 11.49 -4.99 20.71
C LYS A 138 10.61 -4.42 19.59
N THR A 139 10.84 -3.16 19.21
CA THR A 139 10.15 -2.54 18.06
C THR A 139 10.51 -3.23 16.74
N ALA A 140 11.74 -3.75 16.61
CA ALA A 140 12.18 -4.50 15.43
C ALA A 140 11.63 -5.95 15.34
N VAL A 141 10.93 -6.46 16.37
CA VAL A 141 10.38 -7.83 16.43
C VAL A 141 8.86 -7.87 16.64
N ASN A 142 8.13 -6.84 16.21
CA ASN A 142 6.66 -6.76 16.30
C ASN A 142 6.11 -6.88 17.73
N ALA A 143 6.85 -6.38 18.73
CA ALA A 143 6.39 -6.38 20.13
C ALA A 143 5.75 -5.03 20.53
N TRP A 144 4.80 -4.56 19.74
CA TRP A 144 4.03 -3.30 19.91
C TRP A 144 3.31 -3.18 21.27
N GLN A 145 3.09 -4.29 21.97
CA GLN A 145 2.34 -4.35 23.24
C GLN A 145 3.06 -3.72 24.46
N GLN A 146 4.22 -3.08 24.27
CA GLN A 146 5.02 -2.50 25.36
C GLN A 146 5.34 -1.00 25.19
N THR A 147 4.78 -0.33 24.17
CA THR A 147 4.94 1.12 23.94
C THR A 147 3.75 1.91 24.46
N LYS A 148 3.93 3.22 24.67
CA LYS A 148 2.84 4.11 25.09
C LYS A 148 1.90 4.38 23.90
N LEU A 149 0.67 3.90 24.00
CA LEU A 149 -0.35 4.04 22.96
C LEU A 149 -1.27 5.22 23.25
N ALA A 150 -1.84 5.80 22.20
CA ALA A 150 -2.87 6.84 22.28
C ALA A 150 -4.26 6.22 22.54
N GLU A 151 -4.38 5.49 23.66
CA GLU A 151 -5.57 4.67 24.01
C GLU A 151 -6.89 5.45 23.99
N ASP A 152 -6.87 6.74 24.35
CA ASP A 152 -8.08 7.58 24.40
C ASP A 152 -8.38 8.32 23.08
N ARG A 153 -7.52 8.21 22.06
CA ARG A 153 -7.67 8.96 20.80
C ARG A 153 -8.08 8.02 19.66
N HIS A 154 -9.35 8.07 19.31
CA HIS A 154 -9.92 7.40 18.15
C HIS A 154 -10.09 8.37 16.98
N ILE A 155 -9.65 7.96 15.79
CA ILE A 155 -9.74 8.74 14.57
C ILE A 155 -10.67 8.01 13.60
N HIS A 156 -11.67 8.73 13.09
CA HIS A 156 -12.60 8.22 12.09
C HIS A 156 -12.35 8.95 10.78
N LEU A 157 -11.83 8.25 9.78
CA LEU A 157 -11.35 8.88 8.54
C LEU A 157 -12.39 9.77 7.83
N PRO A 158 -13.68 9.38 7.70
CA PRO A 158 -14.67 10.26 7.08
C PRO A 158 -14.85 11.59 7.83
N ALA A 159 -14.88 11.56 9.16
CA ALA A 159 -14.97 12.77 9.98
C ALA A 159 -13.68 13.59 9.87
N TYR A 160 -12.52 12.92 9.95
CA TYR A 160 -11.21 13.55 9.84
C TYR A 160 -11.02 14.30 8.52
N ILE A 161 -11.41 13.69 7.38
CA ILE A 161 -11.36 14.31 6.04
C ILE A 161 -12.16 15.61 6.03
N LYS A 162 -13.38 15.58 6.58
CA LYS A 162 -14.28 16.73 6.65
C LYS A 162 -13.74 17.83 7.57
N GLU A 163 -13.31 17.46 8.77
CA GLU A 163 -12.80 18.39 9.79
C GLU A 163 -11.51 19.10 9.34
N ASN A 164 -10.65 18.39 8.61
CA ASN A 164 -9.41 18.93 8.06
C ASN A 164 -9.58 19.59 6.70
N ASN A 165 -10.82 19.66 6.18
CA ASN A 165 -11.14 20.23 4.86
C ASN A 165 -10.27 19.66 3.73
N LEU A 166 -9.99 18.35 3.77
CA LEU A 166 -9.32 17.68 2.67
C LEU A 166 -10.28 17.66 1.48
N LYS A 167 -9.89 18.33 0.39
CA LYS A 167 -10.74 18.54 -0.80
C LYS A 167 -10.74 17.36 -1.77
N SER A 168 -9.69 16.55 -1.71
CA SER A 168 -9.49 15.35 -2.51
C SER A 168 -8.63 14.40 -1.70
N VAL A 169 -8.84 13.11 -1.87
CA VAL A 169 -7.95 12.05 -1.40
C VAL A 169 -7.62 11.22 -2.62
N ASP A 170 -6.34 11.02 -2.91
CA ASP A 170 -5.90 10.27 -4.09
C ASP A 170 -5.66 8.80 -3.74
N PHE A 171 -5.09 8.53 -2.56
CA PHE A 171 -4.78 7.18 -2.13
C PHE A 171 -5.01 6.97 -0.63
N VAL A 172 -5.48 5.78 -0.26
CA VAL A 172 -5.62 5.35 1.13
C VAL A 172 -4.91 4.01 1.35
N LYS A 173 -3.93 3.97 2.25
CA LYS A 173 -3.31 2.73 2.74
C LYS A 173 -3.91 2.38 4.11
N ILE A 174 -4.29 1.12 4.32
CA ILE A 174 -4.82 0.61 5.59
C ILE A 174 -4.08 -0.67 5.97
N ASP A 175 -3.44 -0.63 7.13
CA ASP A 175 -2.58 -1.71 7.62
C ASP A 175 -2.52 -1.64 9.16
N ILE A 176 -3.61 -2.08 9.79
CA ILE A 176 -3.86 -1.99 11.23
C ILE A 176 -4.40 -3.32 11.78
N ASP A 177 -3.65 -4.41 11.55
CA ASP A 177 -3.71 -5.71 12.24
C ASP A 177 -5.10 -6.12 12.81
N GLY A 178 -6.19 -5.95 12.04
CA GLY A 178 -7.54 -6.26 12.51
C GLY A 178 -8.65 -5.43 11.89
N GLY A 179 -8.74 -4.16 12.29
CA GLY A 179 -9.87 -3.27 11.99
C GLY A 179 -9.94 -2.79 10.53
N ASP A 180 -9.06 -3.29 9.68
CA ASP A 180 -8.81 -2.77 8.33
C ASP A 180 -10.07 -2.76 7.47
N PHE A 181 -10.80 -3.89 7.45
CA PHE A 181 -12.00 -4.03 6.64
C PHE A 181 -13.15 -3.14 7.13
N ASP A 182 -13.20 -2.83 8.43
CA ASP A 182 -14.17 -1.87 8.97
C ASP A 182 -13.84 -0.45 8.53
N VAL A 183 -12.58 -0.05 8.70
CA VAL A 183 -12.09 1.27 8.27
C VAL A 183 -12.35 1.43 6.78
N LEU A 184 -12.06 0.42 5.96
CA LEU A 184 -12.37 0.42 4.54
C LEU A 184 -13.87 0.61 4.26
N GLN A 185 -14.74 -0.12 4.95
CA GLN A 185 -16.19 0.00 4.78
C GLN A 185 -16.70 1.40 5.12
N SER A 186 -16.10 2.06 6.12
CA SER A 186 -16.44 3.44 6.50
C SER A 186 -16.15 4.46 5.39
N LEU A 187 -15.29 4.13 4.42
CA LEU A 187 -14.91 4.99 3.31
C LEU A 187 -15.82 4.87 2.08
N SER A 188 -16.88 4.05 2.13
CA SER A 188 -17.81 3.84 0.99
C SER A 188 -18.26 5.13 0.30
N GLY A 189 -18.73 6.13 1.07
CA GLY A 189 -19.11 7.45 0.54
C GLY A 189 -17.91 8.30 0.12
N VAL A 190 -16.81 8.20 0.87
CA VAL A 190 -15.57 8.95 0.63
C VAL A 190 -14.98 8.64 -0.75
N PHE A 191 -15.03 7.39 -1.20
CA PHE A 191 -14.46 7.02 -2.50
C PHE A 191 -15.01 7.82 -3.67
N THR A 192 -16.30 8.15 -3.64
CA THR A 192 -16.94 8.94 -4.69
C THR A 192 -16.73 10.43 -4.42
N ASP A 193 -17.02 10.88 -3.19
CA ASP A 193 -17.00 12.30 -2.82
C ASP A 193 -15.60 12.93 -2.93
N GLN A 194 -14.54 12.15 -2.67
CA GLN A 194 -13.15 12.58 -2.73
C GLN A 194 -12.42 12.14 -4.00
N GLN A 195 -13.13 11.46 -4.92
CA GLN A 195 -12.56 10.89 -6.16
C GLN A 195 -11.29 10.06 -5.88
N VAL A 196 -11.37 9.13 -4.93
CA VAL A 196 -10.22 8.30 -4.55
C VAL A 196 -9.78 7.44 -5.73
N LEU A 197 -8.48 7.51 -6.08
CA LEU A 197 -7.90 6.80 -7.22
C LEU A 197 -7.45 5.40 -6.84
N GLY A 198 -6.96 5.18 -5.62
CA GLY A 198 -6.56 3.85 -5.19
C GLY A 198 -6.65 3.62 -3.70
N ALA A 199 -6.68 2.34 -3.32
CA ALA A 199 -6.56 1.92 -1.94
C ALA A 199 -5.66 0.69 -1.85
N GLY A 200 -4.86 0.62 -0.79
CA GLY A 200 -3.96 -0.48 -0.49
C GLY A 200 -4.27 -1.06 0.88
N LEU A 201 -4.35 -2.39 0.99
CA LEU A 201 -4.59 -3.06 2.26
C LEU A 201 -3.74 -4.32 2.42
N GLU A 202 -3.32 -4.61 3.65
CA GLU A 202 -3.00 -5.98 4.03
C GLU A 202 -4.30 -6.79 4.11
N VAL A 203 -4.33 -8.00 3.55
CA VAL A 203 -5.50 -8.87 3.50
C VAL A 203 -5.18 -10.28 3.97
N ASN A 204 -6.18 -10.96 4.55
CA ASN A 204 -6.05 -12.34 4.99
C ASN A 204 -6.66 -13.32 3.97
N PHE A 205 -5.94 -14.42 3.70
CA PHE A 205 -6.40 -15.52 2.82
C PHE A 205 -7.07 -16.67 3.60
N PHE A 206 -7.21 -16.53 4.91
CA PHE A 206 -8.00 -17.42 5.75
C PHE A 206 -9.28 -16.71 6.21
N GLY A 207 -10.27 -17.47 6.67
CA GLY A 207 -11.56 -16.93 7.06
C GLY A 207 -12.69 -17.94 6.94
N SER A 208 -13.89 -17.51 7.31
CA SER A 208 -15.15 -18.13 6.94
C SER A 208 -15.81 -17.36 5.78
N ASP A 209 -17.07 -17.69 5.48
CA ASP A 209 -17.93 -16.96 4.55
C ASP A 209 -18.69 -15.80 5.20
N ASP A 210 -18.43 -15.50 6.48
CA ASP A 210 -19.05 -14.38 7.17
C ASP A 210 -18.65 -13.05 6.49
N PRO A 211 -19.62 -12.24 6.04
CA PRO A 211 -19.34 -11.02 5.29
C PRO A 211 -18.74 -9.89 6.12
N THR A 212 -18.49 -10.11 7.42
CA THR A 212 -17.91 -9.11 8.34
C THR A 212 -16.45 -9.37 8.70
N GLU A 213 -15.88 -10.51 8.28
CA GLU A 213 -14.48 -10.85 8.54
C GLU A 213 -13.53 -10.10 7.61
N HIS A 214 -12.33 -9.78 8.13
CA HIS A 214 -11.26 -9.13 7.38
C HIS A 214 -10.53 -10.15 6.50
N THR A 215 -11.17 -10.51 5.38
CA THR A 215 -10.67 -11.48 4.40
C THR A 215 -10.48 -10.83 3.03
N PHE A 216 -9.56 -11.33 2.22
CA PHE A 216 -9.36 -10.87 0.85
C PHE A 216 -10.66 -10.92 0.04
N HIS A 217 -11.46 -11.97 0.16
CA HIS A 217 -12.70 -12.11 -0.64
C HIS A 217 -13.79 -11.11 -0.23
N ASN A 218 -13.87 -10.73 1.04
CA ASN A 218 -14.79 -9.67 1.48
C ASN A 218 -14.30 -8.29 1.01
N THR A 219 -12.99 -8.05 1.12
CA THR A 219 -12.34 -6.83 0.60
C THR A 219 -12.54 -6.70 -0.91
N ASP A 220 -12.25 -7.73 -1.71
CA ASP A 220 -12.40 -7.70 -3.18
C ASP A 220 -13.84 -7.44 -3.60
N ARG A 221 -14.81 -8.15 -2.99
CA ARG A 221 -16.23 -7.92 -3.27
C ARG A 221 -16.64 -6.49 -2.94
N PHE A 222 -16.18 -5.95 -1.81
CA PHE A 222 -16.47 -4.58 -1.40
C PHE A 222 -15.87 -3.56 -2.36
N MET A 223 -14.59 -3.69 -2.70
CA MET A 223 -13.90 -2.76 -3.59
C MET A 223 -14.47 -2.75 -5.01
N ARG A 224 -14.81 -3.91 -5.56
CA ARG A 224 -15.50 -4.02 -6.86
C ARG A 224 -16.86 -3.34 -6.85
N ALA A 225 -17.63 -3.51 -5.77
CA ALA A 225 -18.93 -2.84 -5.63
C ALA A 225 -18.82 -1.31 -5.61
N HIS A 226 -17.65 -0.77 -5.25
CA HIS A 226 -17.35 0.66 -5.27
C HIS A 226 -16.63 1.10 -6.54
N GLY A 227 -16.48 0.22 -7.55
CA GLY A 227 -15.92 0.54 -8.86
C GLY A 227 -14.39 0.62 -8.90
N PHE A 228 -13.71 -0.13 -8.05
CA PHE A 228 -12.26 -0.35 -8.14
C PHE A 228 -11.97 -1.71 -8.79
N ALA A 229 -10.84 -1.80 -9.48
CA ALA A 229 -10.27 -3.05 -9.98
C ALA A 229 -9.11 -3.48 -9.08
N LEU A 230 -8.94 -4.79 -8.89
CA LEU A 230 -7.73 -5.34 -8.28
C LEU A 230 -6.59 -5.16 -9.27
N ALA A 231 -5.64 -4.30 -8.93
CA ALA A 231 -4.49 -3.96 -9.77
C ALA A 231 -3.29 -4.86 -9.48
N ALA A 232 -3.10 -5.26 -8.22
CA ALA A 232 -2.05 -6.18 -7.82
C ALA A 232 -2.38 -6.88 -6.50
N LEU A 233 -1.77 -8.05 -6.29
CA LEU A 233 -1.98 -8.91 -5.13
C LEU A 233 -0.67 -9.66 -4.81
N THR A 234 -0.16 -9.53 -3.59
CA THR A 234 0.92 -10.40 -3.11
C THR A 234 0.37 -11.56 -2.29
N THR A 235 1.21 -12.58 -2.09
CA THR A 235 0.91 -13.67 -1.18
C THR A 235 2.13 -13.98 -0.33
N ARG A 236 1.94 -13.97 0.98
CA ARG A 236 2.95 -14.33 1.98
C ARG A 236 2.62 -15.74 2.48
N PRO A 237 3.42 -16.76 2.12
CA PRO A 237 3.15 -18.13 2.54
C PRO A 237 3.67 -18.41 3.94
N TYR A 238 2.93 -19.16 4.75
CA TYR A 238 3.34 -19.55 6.10
C TYR A 238 3.31 -21.07 6.26
N ALA A 239 4.43 -21.64 6.73
CA ALA A 239 4.55 -23.06 6.97
C ALA A 239 3.85 -23.49 8.28
N MET A 240 3.37 -24.73 8.30
CA MET A 240 2.80 -25.34 9.51
C MET A 240 3.90 -25.75 10.49
N ALA A 241 3.66 -25.63 11.79
CA ALA A 241 4.62 -26.02 12.82
C ALA A 241 4.98 -27.51 12.81
N ALA A 242 4.11 -28.36 12.27
CA ALA A 242 4.36 -29.80 12.14
C ALA A 242 5.46 -30.13 11.12
N LEU A 243 5.73 -29.24 10.16
CA LEU A 243 6.82 -29.36 9.19
C LEU A 243 7.26 -27.95 8.76
N PRO A 244 8.11 -27.27 9.57
CA PRO A 244 8.50 -25.89 9.32
C PRO A 244 9.33 -25.76 8.03
N GLN A 245 9.30 -24.57 7.44
CA GLN A 245 10.14 -24.19 6.30
C GLN A 245 11.04 -23.02 6.70
N ARG A 246 12.00 -22.68 5.83
CA ARG A 246 12.84 -21.51 6.04
C ARG A 246 11.98 -20.24 6.00
N TYR A 247 12.26 -19.28 6.88
CA TYR A 247 11.70 -17.92 6.80
C TYR A 247 12.23 -17.19 5.56
N ALA A 248 11.41 -16.37 4.92
CA ALA A 248 11.85 -15.53 3.81
C ALA A 248 12.77 -14.41 4.30
N LEU A 249 12.59 -13.99 5.56
CA LEU A 249 13.35 -12.95 6.24
C LEU A 249 14.27 -13.53 7.33
N PRO A 250 15.29 -12.78 7.79
CA PRO A 250 16.15 -13.20 8.91
C PRO A 250 15.45 -13.14 10.29
N ILE A 251 14.13 -13.01 10.31
CA ILE A 251 13.29 -12.96 11.52
C ILE A 251 12.10 -13.93 11.38
N PRO A 252 11.45 -14.36 12.49
CA PRO A 252 10.27 -15.20 12.43
C PRO A 252 9.07 -14.44 11.83
N ALA A 253 8.82 -14.67 10.53
CA ALA A 253 7.75 -14.05 9.76
C ALA A 253 7.22 -15.03 8.70
N GLN A 254 6.96 -14.56 7.49
CA GLN A 254 6.57 -15.39 6.35
C GLN A 254 7.65 -16.43 6.01
N SER A 255 7.21 -17.61 5.58
CA SER A 255 8.06 -18.71 5.14
C SER A 255 8.30 -18.65 3.63
N THR A 256 9.30 -19.36 3.11
CA THR A 256 9.52 -19.48 1.65
C THR A 256 8.48 -20.38 0.97
N ARG A 257 7.81 -21.24 1.73
CA ARG A 257 6.72 -22.12 1.29
C ARG A 257 5.71 -22.31 2.42
N GLY A 258 4.47 -22.63 2.07
CA GLY A 258 3.38 -22.80 3.02
C GLY A 258 2.04 -22.54 2.39
N ILE A 259 1.01 -22.38 3.22
CA ILE A 259 -0.30 -21.89 2.75
C ILE A 259 -0.23 -20.37 2.59
N PRO A 260 -0.92 -19.77 1.59
CA PRO A 260 -1.19 -18.34 1.61
C PRO A 260 -1.90 -17.97 2.92
N PHE A 261 -1.36 -16.99 3.64
CA PHE A 261 -1.90 -16.59 4.94
C PHE A 261 -2.33 -15.13 4.91
N GLN A 262 -1.40 -14.25 4.55
CA GLN A 262 -1.60 -12.82 4.36
C GLN A 262 -1.00 -12.39 3.03
N GLY A 263 -1.27 -11.17 2.62
CA GLY A 263 -0.64 -10.50 1.49
C GLY A 263 -1.17 -9.08 1.38
N ASP A 264 -0.67 -8.33 0.41
CA ASP A 264 -1.13 -6.99 0.12
C ASP A 264 -2.07 -7.04 -1.07
N ALA A 265 -3.12 -6.21 -1.06
CA ALA A 265 -4.03 -6.04 -2.19
C ALA A 265 -4.11 -4.55 -2.55
N LEU A 266 -3.74 -4.24 -3.79
CA LEU A 266 -3.84 -2.91 -4.36
C LEU A 266 -5.05 -2.83 -5.27
N TYR A 267 -5.92 -1.87 -4.99
CA TYR A 267 -7.09 -1.55 -5.79
C TYR A 267 -6.93 -0.17 -6.40
N VAL A 268 -7.19 -0.04 -7.70
CA VAL A 268 -7.09 1.23 -8.43
C VAL A 268 -8.37 1.45 -9.23
N ARG A 269 -8.77 2.70 -9.37
CA ARG A 269 -9.85 3.11 -10.28
C ARG A 269 -9.43 2.84 -11.71
N ASP A 270 -10.37 2.35 -12.49
CA ASP A 270 -10.19 2.36 -13.94
C ASP A 270 -10.18 3.80 -14.46
N LEU A 271 -9.72 3.97 -15.69
CA LEU A 271 -9.70 5.27 -16.36
C LEU A 271 -11.11 5.87 -16.44
N ASP A 272 -11.21 7.16 -16.10
CA ASP A 272 -12.42 7.95 -16.26
C ASP A 272 -12.09 9.28 -16.93
N GLU A 273 -12.50 9.45 -18.19
CA GLU A 273 -12.26 10.67 -18.98
C GLU A 273 -12.88 11.94 -18.35
N ARG A 274 -13.76 11.80 -17.36
CA ARG A 274 -14.32 12.93 -16.61
C ARG A 274 -13.33 13.55 -15.63
N TYR A 275 -12.22 12.86 -15.31
CA TYR A 275 -11.18 13.42 -14.46
C TYR A 275 -10.44 14.57 -15.14
N GLY A 276 -10.01 15.53 -14.32
CA GLY A 276 -9.11 16.59 -14.75
C GLY A 276 -7.73 16.05 -15.12
N SER A 277 -6.97 16.82 -15.88
CA SER A 277 -5.64 16.44 -16.39
C SER A 277 -4.63 16.08 -15.30
N GLU A 278 -4.58 16.83 -14.18
CA GLU A 278 -3.67 16.53 -13.06
C GLU A 278 -4.08 15.24 -12.35
N LYS A 279 -5.38 15.00 -12.18
CA LYS A 279 -5.92 13.75 -11.59
C LYS A 279 -5.63 12.54 -12.46
N LEU A 280 -5.78 12.65 -13.78
CA LEU A 280 -5.38 11.61 -14.74
C LEU A 280 -3.88 11.36 -14.70
N LEU A 281 -3.06 12.41 -14.57
CA LEU A 281 -1.62 12.25 -14.46
C LEU A 281 -1.23 11.53 -13.15
N LYS A 282 -1.87 11.84 -12.02
CA LYS A 282 -1.71 11.09 -10.76
C LYS A 282 -2.11 9.62 -10.91
N LEU A 283 -3.21 9.33 -11.61
CA LEU A 283 -3.63 7.95 -11.90
C LEU A 283 -2.57 7.20 -12.71
N SER A 284 -2.00 7.82 -13.74
CA SER A 284 -0.91 7.22 -14.51
C SER A 284 0.36 6.98 -13.67
N VAL A 285 0.70 7.91 -12.76
CA VAL A 285 1.81 7.71 -11.80
C VAL A 285 1.51 6.54 -10.87
N LEU A 286 0.28 6.42 -10.35
CA LEU A 286 -0.11 5.32 -9.48
C LEU A 286 0.02 3.96 -10.18
N PHE A 287 -0.41 3.84 -11.44
CA PHE A 287 -0.19 2.62 -12.23
C PHE A 287 1.30 2.32 -12.42
N SER A 288 2.11 3.32 -12.75
CA SER A 288 3.57 3.13 -12.87
C SER A 288 4.22 2.68 -11.56
N LEU A 289 3.84 3.27 -10.43
CA LEU A 289 4.31 2.85 -9.09
C LEU A 289 3.86 1.43 -8.73
N ALA A 290 2.76 0.94 -9.32
CA ALA A 290 2.29 -0.44 -9.14
C ALA A 290 2.94 -1.44 -10.11
N GLY A 291 3.91 -1.00 -10.94
CA GLY A 291 4.51 -1.85 -11.98
C GLY A 291 3.57 -2.14 -13.17
N LEU A 292 2.58 -1.28 -13.40
CA LEU A 292 1.60 -1.38 -14.48
C LEU A 292 1.85 -0.29 -15.53
N GLN A 293 3.01 -0.35 -16.19
CA GLN A 293 3.42 0.64 -17.20
C GLN A 293 2.45 0.69 -18.39
N ASP A 294 1.85 -0.44 -18.73
CA ASP A 294 0.82 -0.57 -19.76
C ASP A 294 -0.46 0.21 -19.39
N CYS A 295 -0.96 0.07 -18.16
CA CYS A 295 -2.10 0.85 -17.69
C CYS A 295 -1.79 2.35 -17.62
N ALA A 296 -0.57 2.72 -17.22
CA ALA A 296 -0.13 4.11 -17.25
C ALA A 296 -0.10 4.66 -18.70
N ALA A 297 0.39 3.88 -19.65
CA ALA A 297 0.41 4.25 -21.07
C ALA A 297 -1.01 4.39 -21.65
N ASP A 298 -1.94 3.49 -21.27
CA ASP A 298 -3.34 3.55 -21.70
C ASP A 298 -4.01 4.87 -21.28
N VAL A 299 -3.80 5.31 -20.03
CA VAL A 299 -4.28 6.63 -19.55
C VAL A 299 -3.72 7.76 -20.43
N LEU A 300 -2.42 7.74 -20.75
CA LEU A 300 -1.77 8.78 -21.53
C LEU A 300 -2.24 8.82 -22.99
N VAL A 301 -2.46 7.65 -23.60
CA VAL A 301 -2.93 7.53 -24.99
C VAL A 301 -4.39 7.93 -25.09
N THR A 302 -5.25 7.33 -24.25
CA THR A 302 -6.70 7.53 -24.29
C THR A 302 -7.07 8.97 -23.90
N CYS A 303 -6.41 9.55 -22.91
CA CYS A 303 -6.67 10.93 -22.48
C CYS A 303 -5.65 11.96 -23.00
N ARG A 304 -4.97 11.67 -24.12
CA ARG A 304 -3.93 12.53 -24.69
C ARG A 304 -4.39 13.99 -24.85
N SER A 305 -5.58 14.22 -25.39
CA SER A 305 -6.12 15.58 -25.60
C SER A 305 -6.31 16.37 -24.31
N THR A 306 -6.53 15.67 -23.19
CA THR A 306 -6.73 16.27 -21.87
C THR A 306 -5.40 16.47 -21.14
N ILE A 307 -4.38 15.65 -21.39
CA ILE A 307 -3.11 15.64 -20.63
C ILE A 307 -1.98 16.41 -21.34
N ASN A 308 -2.01 16.53 -22.67
CA ASN A 308 -0.89 17.06 -23.48
C ASN A 308 -0.44 18.50 -23.17
N TRP A 309 -1.25 19.30 -22.49
CA TRP A 309 -0.88 20.66 -22.09
C TRP A 309 -0.13 20.71 -20.75
N LEU A 310 -0.16 19.61 -19.97
CA LEU A 310 0.62 19.45 -18.75
C LEU A 310 1.99 18.83 -19.02
N ILE A 311 2.05 17.86 -19.93
CA ILE A 311 3.22 17.01 -20.15
C ILE A 311 3.37 16.66 -21.63
N ASP A 312 4.62 16.48 -22.07
CA ASP A 312 4.91 15.86 -23.36
C ASP A 312 4.56 14.36 -23.28
N VAL A 313 3.44 13.98 -23.91
CA VAL A 313 2.90 12.62 -23.87
C VAL A 313 3.80 11.64 -24.61
N ASP A 314 4.45 12.04 -25.70
CA ASP A 314 5.33 11.14 -26.45
C ASP A 314 6.59 10.83 -25.65
N GLN A 315 7.18 11.85 -25.03
CA GLN A 315 8.28 11.64 -24.09
C GLN A 315 7.87 10.75 -22.91
N ALA A 316 6.67 10.96 -22.37
CA ALA A 316 6.17 10.16 -21.25
C ALA A 316 6.01 8.67 -21.62
N LEU A 317 5.48 8.38 -22.81
CA LEU A 317 5.35 7.02 -23.34
C LEU A 317 6.72 6.38 -23.59
N ASP A 318 7.70 7.12 -24.10
CA ASP A 318 9.06 6.61 -24.29
C ASP A 318 9.74 6.23 -22.96
N LEU A 319 9.49 7.00 -21.89
CA LEU A 319 9.97 6.67 -20.55
C LEU A 319 9.32 5.38 -20.02
N LEU A 320 8.00 5.21 -20.21
CA LEU A 320 7.31 3.97 -19.85
C LEU A 320 7.83 2.77 -20.63
N ALA A 321 8.04 2.91 -21.94
CA ALA A 321 8.60 1.86 -22.78
C ALA A 321 9.98 1.41 -22.28
N ALA A 322 10.87 2.36 -21.95
CA ALA A 322 12.19 2.08 -21.40
C ALA A 322 12.17 1.40 -20.02
N GLU A 323 11.06 1.46 -19.28
CA GLU A 323 10.86 0.77 -18.01
C GLU A 323 10.38 -0.68 -18.18
N THR A 324 9.83 -1.05 -19.34
CA THR A 324 9.48 -2.45 -19.66
C THR A 324 10.72 -3.30 -19.95
N GLU A 325 10.58 -4.63 -19.85
CA GLU A 325 11.65 -5.58 -20.23
C GLU A 325 12.05 -5.42 -21.70
N ILE A 326 11.07 -5.50 -22.61
CA ILE A 326 11.28 -5.42 -24.06
C ILE A 326 11.92 -4.10 -24.46
N GLY A 327 11.37 -2.97 -24.00
CA GLY A 327 11.89 -1.65 -24.36
C GLY A 327 13.32 -1.43 -23.84
N ARG A 328 13.63 -1.93 -22.63
CA ARG A 328 14.97 -1.83 -22.04
C ARG A 328 16.00 -2.71 -22.73
N GLU A 329 15.67 -3.97 -23.01
CA GLU A 329 16.61 -4.94 -23.59
C GLU A 329 16.94 -4.62 -25.06
N HIS A 330 15.95 -4.11 -25.80
CA HIS A 330 16.10 -3.81 -27.22
C HIS A 330 16.32 -2.33 -27.53
N GLY A 331 16.27 -1.46 -26.52
CA GLY A 331 16.42 -0.01 -26.69
C GLY A 331 15.32 0.61 -27.56
N LEU A 332 14.10 0.05 -27.49
CA LEU A 332 12.96 0.50 -28.28
C LEU A 332 12.23 1.63 -27.55
N ASN A 333 11.92 2.70 -28.27
CA ASN A 333 10.97 3.70 -27.82
C ASN A 333 9.52 3.20 -27.99
N TYR A 334 8.54 3.95 -27.48
CA TYR A 334 7.15 3.50 -27.47
C TYR A 334 6.64 3.18 -28.88
N ARG A 335 6.91 4.08 -29.84
CA ARG A 335 6.46 3.90 -31.22
C ARG A 335 7.06 2.65 -31.86
N GLN A 336 8.36 2.42 -31.68
CA GLN A 336 9.04 1.25 -32.22
C GLN A 336 8.51 -0.04 -31.58
N MET A 337 8.26 -0.03 -30.27
CA MET A 337 7.69 -1.16 -29.56
C MET A 337 6.29 -1.51 -30.10
N MET A 338 5.44 -0.50 -30.34
CA MET A 338 4.13 -0.73 -30.95
C MET A 338 4.21 -1.19 -32.41
N GLU A 339 5.17 -0.68 -33.19
CA GLU A 339 5.42 -1.17 -34.56
C GLU A 339 5.85 -2.64 -34.59
N GLU A 340 6.65 -3.09 -33.63
CA GLU A 340 6.99 -4.51 -33.45
C GLU A 340 5.78 -5.35 -33.01
N PHE A 341 4.96 -4.83 -32.11
CA PHE A 341 3.75 -5.50 -31.63
C PHE A 341 2.73 -5.73 -32.78
N GLU A 342 2.43 -4.68 -33.55
CA GLU A 342 1.50 -4.75 -34.71
C GLU A 342 1.99 -5.66 -35.84
N ARG A 343 3.29 -5.96 -35.87
CA ARG A 343 3.90 -6.90 -36.82
C ARG A 343 3.93 -8.34 -36.30
N ASP A 344 3.35 -8.61 -35.14
CA ASP A 344 3.38 -9.93 -34.49
C ASP A 344 4.82 -10.43 -34.27
N SER A 345 5.70 -9.52 -33.82
CA SER A 345 7.11 -9.81 -33.63
C SER A 345 7.34 -10.86 -32.55
N ARG A 346 8.33 -11.74 -32.74
CA ARG A 346 8.71 -12.77 -31.75
C ARG A 346 9.20 -12.21 -30.42
N LEU A 347 9.51 -10.91 -30.36
CA LEU A 347 9.94 -10.23 -29.14
C LEU A 347 8.91 -10.29 -28.00
N PHE A 348 7.61 -10.45 -28.31
CA PHE A 348 6.53 -10.49 -27.32
C PHE A 348 6.17 -11.91 -26.84
N TYR A 349 6.91 -12.93 -27.27
CA TYR A 349 6.64 -14.32 -26.93
C TYR A 349 7.84 -14.96 -26.25
N THR A 350 7.60 -15.67 -25.14
CA THR A 350 8.64 -16.49 -24.48
C THR A 350 9.10 -17.61 -25.43
N VAL A 351 10.40 -17.68 -25.68
CA VAL A 351 11.03 -18.68 -26.57
C VAL A 351 11.27 -20.00 -25.83
#